data_AF-A0A529Q2L7-F1
#
_entry.id   AF-A0A529Q2L7-F1
#
_cell.length_a   1.000
_cell.length_b   1.000
_cell.length_c   1.000
_cell.angle_alpha   90.00
_cell.angle_beta   90.00
_cell.angle_gamma   90.00
#
_symmetry.space_group_name_H-M   'P 1'
#
loop_
_entity.id
_entity.type
_entity.pdbx_description
1 polymer ?
#
loop_
_entity_poly.entity_id
_entity_poly.type
_entity_poly.pdbx_seq_one_letter_code
_entity_poly.pdbx_strand_id
1 'polypeptide(L)'
;GQTRFQTGLPYDEDTLFWARVMSKASLAVTSRPIMVYLVSSERSDDRFMVKPASRFLQWRLALRELGDCGIPKSSLKARQGLVALKIARVHYARGDLETAARFLTVAEAAPKAFLDIWRCMRYRLKIAARRRFPVHRI
;
A
#
# COMPACT_ATOMS: atom_id res chain seq x y z
N GLY A 1 34.80 -4.74 -2.20
CA GLY A 1 33.65 -5.55 -1.77
C GLY A 1 32.42 -5.00 -2.44
N GLN A 2 31.66 -5.82 -3.16
CA GLN A 2 30.43 -5.39 -3.83
C GLN A 2 29.35 -5.09 -2.77
N THR A 3 29.24 -3.83 -2.35
CA THR A 3 28.12 -3.37 -1.54
C THR A 3 26.89 -3.28 -2.45
N ARG A 4 26.31 -4.43 -2.79
CA ARG A 4 24.97 -4.49 -3.38
C ARG A 4 23.98 -4.08 -2.28
N PHE A 5 23.65 -2.80 -2.21
CA PHE A 5 22.52 -2.35 -1.41
C PHE A 5 21.25 -2.96 -2.02
N GLN A 6 20.61 -3.87 -1.29
CA GLN A 6 19.40 -4.54 -1.77
C GLN A 6 18.15 -3.69 -1.52
N THR A 7 17.34 -3.61 -2.59
CA THR A 7 15.90 -3.35 -2.69
C THR A 7 15.40 -1.91 -2.53
N GLY A 8 15.11 -1.30 -3.70
CA GLY A 8 14.28 -0.10 -3.84
C GLY A 8 12.79 -0.30 -3.54
N LEU A 9 12.11 0.85 -3.51
CA LEU A 9 10.79 1.19 -2.96
C LEU A 9 9.55 0.45 -3.50
N PRO A 10 8.48 0.43 -2.68
CA PRO A 10 7.22 1.04 -3.09
C PRO A 10 6.79 2.12 -2.08
N TYR A 11 6.92 3.39 -2.51
CA TYR A 11 6.54 4.61 -1.80
C TYR A 11 5.15 4.51 -1.20
N ASP A 12 5.01 4.76 0.10
CA ASP A 12 3.72 4.89 0.77
C ASP A 12 3.74 5.79 2.03
N GLU A 13 4.91 6.22 2.51
CA GLU A 13 5.06 7.10 3.69
C GLU A 13 4.85 8.57 3.33
N ASP A 14 5.55 9.07 2.31
CA ASP A 14 5.52 10.50 1.95
C ASP A 14 4.86 10.79 0.61
N THR A 15 4.18 9.80 0.01
CA THR A 15 3.69 9.91 -1.38
C THR A 15 2.66 11.01 -1.58
N LEU A 16 1.80 11.28 -0.58
CA LEU A 16 0.81 12.37 -0.69
C LEU A 16 1.48 13.73 -0.62
N PHE A 17 2.47 13.89 0.28
CA PHE A 17 3.27 15.11 0.38
C PHE A 17 4.01 15.36 -0.93
N TRP A 18 4.78 14.38 -1.42
CA TRP A 18 5.53 14.53 -2.67
C TRP A 18 4.61 14.71 -3.87
N ALA A 19 3.48 14.00 -3.95
CA ALA A 19 2.51 14.22 -5.01
C ALA A 19 1.94 15.64 -5.00
N ARG A 20 1.67 16.21 -3.80
CA ARG A 20 1.18 17.58 -3.64
C ARG A 20 2.24 18.64 -3.97
N VAL A 21 3.51 18.38 -3.62
CA VAL A 21 4.63 19.25 -3.99
C VAL A 21 4.82 19.22 -5.51
N MET A 22 4.89 18.03 -6.08
CA MET A 22 5.10 17.82 -7.52
C MET A 22 3.96 18.36 -8.37
N SER A 23 2.73 18.37 -7.86
CA SER A 23 1.60 18.92 -8.61
C SER A 23 1.53 20.45 -8.62
N LYS A 24 2.38 21.14 -7.84
CA LYS A 24 2.40 22.60 -7.73
C LYS A 24 3.73 23.24 -8.11
N ALA A 25 4.83 22.49 -8.07
CA ALA A 25 6.16 22.99 -8.38
C ALA A 25 6.50 22.82 -9.86
N SER A 26 7.31 23.74 -10.41
CA SER A 26 8.01 23.48 -11.67
C SER A 26 9.11 22.46 -11.41
N LEU A 27 9.05 21.31 -12.07
CA LEU A 27 9.94 20.18 -11.83
C LEU A 27 11.03 20.11 -12.88
N ALA A 28 12.28 20.01 -12.44
CA ALA A 28 13.40 19.57 -13.25
C ALA A 28 13.68 18.09 -12.96
N VAL A 29 13.80 17.27 -14.01
CA VAL A 29 14.14 15.84 -13.89
C VAL A 29 15.64 15.67 -14.08
N THR A 30 16.29 14.95 -13.17
CA THR A 30 17.71 14.59 -13.28
C THR A 30 17.90 13.07 -13.18
N SER A 31 18.93 12.56 -13.87
CA SER A 31 19.34 11.16 -13.79
C SER A 31 20.31 10.87 -12.64
N ARG A 32 20.84 11.92 -12.00
CA ARG A 32 21.74 11.78 -10.85
C ARG A 32 20.91 11.64 -9.57
N PRO A 33 21.14 10.62 -8.73
CA PRO A 33 20.47 10.51 -7.44
C PRO A 33 20.82 11.73 -6.56
N ILE A 34 19.84 12.56 -6.22
CA ILE A 34 20.01 13.70 -5.31
C ILE A 34 19.71 13.29 -3.85
N MET A 35 18.83 12.31 -3.66
CA MET A 35 18.41 11.84 -2.34
C MET A 35 18.18 10.33 -2.36
N VAL A 36 18.64 9.64 -1.32
CA VAL A 36 18.39 8.20 -1.11
C VAL A 36 17.46 8.05 0.08
N TYR A 37 16.23 7.61 -0.16
CA TYR A 37 15.29 7.28 0.91
C TYR A 37 15.43 5.80 1.31
N LEU A 38 15.92 5.56 2.52
CA LEU A 38 16.04 4.22 3.09
C LEU A 38 14.69 3.79 3.68
N VAL A 39 13.95 2.95 2.96
CA VAL A 39 12.69 2.37 3.43
C VAL A 39 12.98 1.25 4.42
N SER A 40 12.38 1.32 5.60
CA SER A 40 12.22 0.15 6.48
C SER A 40 10.86 -0.49 6.20
N SER A 41 10.85 -1.71 5.66
CA SER A 41 9.60 -2.45 5.42
C SER A 41 8.87 -2.75 6.73
N GLU A 42 9.60 -3.02 7.81
CA GLU A 42 9.04 -3.27 9.14
C GLU A 42 8.30 -2.03 9.65
N ARG A 43 8.96 -0.86 9.67
CA ARG A 43 8.32 0.41 10.06
C ARG A 43 7.08 0.71 9.20
N SER A 44 7.20 0.46 7.90
CA SER A 44 6.13 0.70 6.93
C SER A 44 4.92 -0.21 7.12
N ASP A 45 5.14 -1.43 7.60
CA ASP A 45 4.10 -2.42 7.86
C ASP A 45 3.49 -2.20 9.25
N ASP A 46 4.29 -1.88 10.26
CA ASP A 46 3.83 -1.66 11.64
C ASP A 46 2.85 -0.49 11.77
N ARG A 47 3.01 0.56 10.96
CA ARG A 47 2.03 1.67 10.94
C ARG A 47 0.62 1.22 10.53
N PHE A 48 0.51 0.13 9.76
CA PHE A 48 -0.79 -0.41 9.36
C PHE A 48 -1.44 -1.24 10.45
N MET A 49 -0.70 -1.66 11.48
CA MET A 49 -1.26 -2.38 12.63
C MET A 49 -2.02 -1.44 13.58
N VAL A 50 -1.66 -0.16 13.62
CA VAL A 50 -2.23 0.81 14.57
C VAL A 50 -3.48 1.48 13.99
N LYS A 51 -4.67 1.08 14.48
CA LYS A 51 -5.97 1.63 14.07
C LYS A 51 -6.16 1.63 12.53
N PRO A 52 -5.99 0.49 11.84
CA PRO A 52 -5.91 0.39 10.38
C PRO A 52 -7.07 1.09 9.65
N ALA A 53 -8.30 0.86 10.09
CA ALA A 53 -9.49 1.45 9.45
C ALA A 53 -9.51 2.98 9.53
N SER A 54 -9.25 3.54 10.72
CA SER A 54 -9.25 4.98 10.95
C SER A 54 -8.11 5.67 10.19
N ARG A 55 -6.89 5.12 10.27
CA ARG A 55 -5.72 5.64 9.55
C ARG A 55 -5.90 5.57 8.04
N PHE A 56 -6.43 4.46 7.53
CA PHE A 56 -6.74 4.35 6.11
C PHE A 56 -7.79 5.35 5.65
N LEU A 57 -8.82 5.61 6.46
CA LEU A 57 -9.82 6.63 6.15
C LEU A 57 -9.21 8.03 6.10
N GLN A 58 -8.40 8.41 7.11
CA GLN A 58 -7.68 9.69 7.13
C GLN A 58 -6.80 9.85 5.90
N TRP A 59 -6.01 8.83 5.59
CA TRP A 59 -5.15 8.81 4.39
C TRP A 59 -5.98 8.91 3.10
N ARG A 60 -7.13 8.22 3.02
CA ARG A 60 -8.03 8.30 1.84
C ARG A 60 -8.62 9.70 1.67
N LEU A 61 -8.93 10.39 2.76
CA LEU A 61 -9.42 11.78 2.70
C LEU A 61 -8.32 12.70 2.16
N ALA A 62 -7.11 12.62 2.72
CA ALA A 62 -5.97 13.39 2.23
C ALA A 62 -5.63 13.07 0.75
N LEU A 63 -5.76 11.80 0.33
CA LEU A 63 -5.57 11.40 -1.06
C LEU A 63 -6.59 12.07 -2.01
N ARG A 64 -7.82 12.32 -1.57
CA ARG A 64 -8.86 12.96 -2.40
C ARG A 64 -8.56 14.42 -2.69
N GLU A 65 -7.89 15.13 -1.78
CA GLU A 65 -7.46 16.53 -1.96
C GLU A 65 -6.46 16.69 -3.11
N LEU A 66 -5.81 15.60 -3.54
CA LEU A 66 -4.98 15.61 -4.74
C LEU A 66 -5.80 15.68 -6.04
N GLY A 67 -7.10 15.41 -6.00
CA GLY A 67 -7.99 15.63 -7.13
C GLY A 67 -8.05 17.10 -7.54
N ASP A 68 -7.95 18.02 -6.58
CA ASP A 68 -7.91 19.47 -6.81
C ASP A 68 -6.62 19.92 -7.50
N CYS A 69 -5.62 19.05 -7.54
CA CYS A 69 -4.37 19.24 -8.28
C CYS A 69 -4.39 18.64 -9.69
N GLY A 70 -5.56 18.25 -10.21
CA GLY A 70 -5.69 17.67 -11.55
C GLY A 70 -5.29 16.20 -11.62
N ILE A 71 -5.06 15.52 -10.50
CA ILE A 71 -4.79 14.07 -10.51
C ILE A 71 -6.09 13.31 -10.82
N PRO A 72 -6.13 12.42 -11.83
CA PRO A 72 -7.34 11.70 -12.20
C PRO A 72 -7.92 10.86 -11.05
N LYS A 73 -9.25 10.91 -10.88
CA LYS A 73 -9.97 10.11 -9.87
C LYS A 73 -9.69 8.61 -9.99
N SER A 74 -9.51 8.11 -11.21
CA SER A 74 -9.14 6.71 -11.49
C SER A 74 -7.79 6.34 -10.88
N SER A 75 -6.78 7.20 -11.01
CA SER A 75 -5.46 7.03 -10.41
C SER A 75 -5.52 7.03 -8.88
N LEU A 76 -6.32 7.94 -8.29
CA LEU A 76 -6.54 7.96 -6.83
C LEU A 76 -7.22 6.68 -6.35
N LYS A 77 -8.22 6.18 -7.08
CA LYS A 77 -8.91 4.91 -6.76
C LYS A 77 -8.00 3.69 -6.90
N ALA A 78 -7.19 3.62 -7.94
CA ALA A 78 -6.19 2.56 -8.10
C ALA A 78 -5.19 2.58 -6.92
N ARG A 79 -4.71 3.78 -6.55
CA ARG A 79 -3.81 3.94 -5.41
C ARG A 79 -4.43 3.51 -4.09
N GLN A 80 -5.71 3.84 -3.87
CA GLN A 80 -6.47 3.36 -2.72
C GLN A 80 -6.49 1.82 -2.65
N GLY A 81 -6.69 1.15 -3.79
CA GLY A 81 -6.68 -0.31 -3.87
C GLY A 81 -5.33 -0.92 -3.51
N LEU A 82 -4.24 -0.34 -3.98
CA LEU A 82 -2.88 -0.80 -3.68
C LEU A 82 -2.56 -0.73 -2.18
N VAL A 83 -2.91 0.38 -1.52
CA VAL A 83 -2.69 0.53 -0.07
C VAL A 83 -3.59 -0.41 0.72
N ALA A 84 -4.85 -0.57 0.33
CA ALA A 84 -5.75 -1.55 0.95
C ALA A 84 -5.20 -2.98 0.82
N LEU A 85 -4.67 -3.35 -0.35
CA LEU A 85 -4.02 -4.63 -0.56
C LEU A 85 -2.80 -4.78 0.34
N LYS A 86 -1.97 -3.74 0.51
CA LYS A 86 -0.82 -3.79 1.43
C LYS A 86 -1.28 -4.03 2.87
N ILE A 87 -2.26 -3.31 3.36
CA ILE A 87 -2.83 -3.50 4.71
C ILE A 87 -3.32 -4.95 4.88
N ALA A 88 -4.07 -5.47 3.90
CA ALA A 88 -4.57 -6.84 3.95
C ALA A 88 -3.44 -7.86 4.10
N ARG A 89 -2.31 -7.65 3.41
CA ARG A 89 -1.14 -8.52 3.46
C ARG A 89 -0.43 -8.48 4.81
N VAL A 90 -0.29 -7.31 5.40
CA VAL A 90 0.33 -7.12 6.72
C VAL A 90 -0.49 -7.83 7.78
N HIS A 91 -1.81 -7.58 7.84
CA HIS A 91 -2.69 -8.26 8.81
C HIS A 91 -2.74 -9.77 8.60
N TYR A 92 -2.74 -10.24 7.34
CA TYR A 92 -2.60 -11.66 7.06
C TYR A 92 -1.29 -12.22 7.63
N ALA A 93 -0.15 -11.57 7.42
CA ALA A 93 1.14 -12.05 7.93
C ALA A 93 1.14 -12.14 9.47
N ARG A 94 0.52 -11.17 10.15
CA ARG A 94 0.38 -11.11 11.61
C ARG A 94 -0.68 -12.05 12.19
N GLY A 95 -1.49 -12.69 11.34
CA GLY A 95 -2.53 -13.66 11.75
C GLY A 95 -3.92 -13.06 11.97
N ASP A 96 -4.07 -11.74 11.80
CA ASP A 96 -5.36 -11.06 11.86
C ASP A 96 -6.12 -11.26 10.52
N LEU A 97 -6.77 -12.41 10.41
CA LEU A 97 -7.50 -12.81 9.21
C LEU A 97 -8.81 -12.05 9.00
N GLU A 98 -9.35 -11.42 10.04
CA GLU A 98 -10.57 -10.64 9.94
C GLU A 98 -10.27 -9.30 9.27
N THR A 99 -9.33 -8.52 9.82
CA THR A 99 -8.92 -7.25 9.22
C THR A 99 -8.34 -7.47 7.83
N ALA A 100 -7.56 -8.53 7.63
CA ALA A 100 -7.04 -8.88 6.32
C ALA A 100 -8.13 -9.05 5.26
N ALA A 101 -9.21 -9.77 5.59
CA ALA A 101 -10.33 -9.98 4.68
C ALA A 101 -11.08 -8.68 4.37
N ARG A 102 -11.36 -7.86 5.40
CA ARG A 102 -12.05 -6.57 5.22
C ARG A 102 -11.29 -5.65 4.26
N PHE A 103 -9.98 -5.53 4.42
CA PHE A 103 -9.15 -4.71 3.55
C PHE A 103 -8.96 -5.31 2.15
N LEU A 104 -8.97 -6.65 2.03
CA LEU A 104 -8.94 -7.31 0.73
C LEU A 104 -10.19 -6.96 -0.09
N THR A 105 -11.38 -6.91 0.52
CA THR A 105 -12.61 -6.48 -0.17
C THR A 105 -12.50 -5.04 -0.69
N VAL A 106 -11.88 -4.14 0.08
CA VAL A 106 -11.63 -2.76 -0.37
C VAL A 106 -10.67 -2.73 -1.56
N ALA A 107 -9.61 -3.56 -1.53
CA ALA A 107 -8.69 -3.69 -2.65
C ALA A 107 -9.38 -4.25 -3.89
N GLU A 108 -10.24 -5.26 -3.73
CA GLU A 108 -11.01 -5.91 -4.79
C GLU A 108 -12.00 -4.96 -5.48
N ALA A 109 -12.52 -3.96 -4.77
CA ALA A 109 -13.43 -2.96 -5.34
C ALA A 109 -12.71 -1.86 -6.14
N ALA A 110 -11.38 -1.74 -6.05
CA ALA A 110 -10.63 -0.71 -6.77
C ALA A 110 -10.38 -1.09 -8.24
N PRO A 111 -10.22 -0.13 -9.17
CA PRO A 111 -9.67 -0.38 -10.49
C PRO A 111 -8.28 -1.02 -10.36
N LYS A 112 -8.02 -2.10 -11.10
CA LYS A 112 -6.80 -2.91 -10.95
C LYS A 112 -6.13 -3.16 -12.29
N ALA A 113 -4.79 -3.11 -12.28
CA ALA A 113 -4.00 -3.76 -13.30
C ALA A 113 -4.10 -5.29 -13.16
N PHE A 114 -3.86 -6.02 -14.24
CA PHE A 114 -3.97 -7.48 -14.27
C PHE A 114 -3.19 -8.19 -13.15
N LEU A 115 -1.97 -7.72 -12.86
CA LEU A 115 -1.12 -8.26 -11.79
C LEU A 115 -1.75 -8.11 -10.39
N ASP A 116 -2.49 -7.03 -10.15
CA ASP A 116 -3.13 -6.80 -8.84
C ASP A 116 -4.40 -7.64 -8.67
N ILE A 117 -5.09 -7.98 -9.77
CA ILE A 117 -6.20 -8.95 -9.76
C ILE A 117 -5.68 -10.31 -9.25
N TRP A 118 -4.58 -10.79 -9.84
CA TRP A 118 -3.96 -12.06 -9.42
C TRP A 118 -3.53 -12.04 -7.95
N ARG A 119 -2.95 -10.93 -7.49
CA ARG A 119 -2.56 -10.77 -6.08
C ARG A 119 -3.77 -10.84 -5.13
N CYS A 120 -4.88 -10.20 -5.48
CA CYS A 120 -6.10 -10.24 -4.68
C CYS A 120 -6.62 -11.68 -4.59
N MET A 121 -6.76 -12.36 -5.74
CA MET A 121 -7.20 -13.76 -5.79
C MET A 121 -6.33 -14.70 -4.95
N ARG A 122 -5.00 -14.56 -5.05
CA ARG A 122 -4.05 -15.33 -4.24
C ARG A 122 -4.26 -15.11 -2.74
N TYR A 123 -4.45 -13.87 -2.30
CA TYR A 123 -4.67 -13.59 -0.88
C TYR A 123 -6.05 -14.02 -0.38
N ARG A 124 -7.07 -13.98 -1.24
CA ARG A 124 -8.39 -14.56 -0.95
C ARG A 124 -8.28 -16.06 -0.64
N LEU A 125 -7.58 -16.80 -1.50
CA LEU A 125 -7.30 -18.22 -1.30
C LEU A 125 -6.48 -18.47 -0.03
N LYS A 126 -5.43 -17.68 0.23
CA LYS A 126 -4.61 -17.80 1.43
C LYS A 126 -5.40 -17.58 2.73
N ILE A 127 -6.29 -16.59 2.76
CA ILE A 127 -7.17 -16.33 3.92
C ILE A 127 -8.13 -17.50 4.11
N ALA A 128 -8.79 -17.97 3.04
CA ALA A 128 -9.71 -19.10 3.10
C ALA A 128 -9.03 -20.38 3.60
N ALA A 129 -7.84 -20.68 3.08
CA ALA A 129 -7.05 -21.83 3.50
C ALA A 129 -6.67 -21.76 4.99
N ARG A 130 -6.20 -20.61 5.48
CA ARG A 130 -5.80 -20.46 6.90
C ARG A 130 -6.98 -20.47 7.86
N ARG A 131 -8.18 -20.08 7.42
CA ARG A 131 -9.42 -20.23 8.20
C ARG A 131 -9.85 -21.70 8.29
N ARG A 132 -9.67 -22.47 7.21
CA ARG A 132 -10.07 -23.88 7.13
C ARG A 132 -9.07 -24.82 7.80
N PHE A 133 -7.79 -24.45 7.78
CA PHE A 133 -6.70 -25.19 8.42
C PHE A 133 -5.96 -24.24 9.38
N PRO A 134 -6.52 -24.00 10.59
CA PRO A 134 -5.84 -23.19 11.58
C PRO A 134 -4.54 -23.88 11.97
N VAL A 135 -3.42 -23.20 11.73
CA VAL A 135 -2.10 -23.67 12.14
C VAL A 135 -2.13 -23.83 13.66
N HIS A 136 -2.12 -25.07 14.14
CA HIS A 136 -1.93 -25.36 15.55
C HIS A 136 -0.50 -24.92 15.90
N ARG A 137 -0.37 -23.95 16.81
CA ARG A 137 0.92 -23.68 17.45
C ARG A 137 1.17 -24.84 18.39
N ILE A 138 2.22 -25.61 18.11
CA ILE A 138 2.87 -26.51 19.07
C ILE A 138 3.56 -25.64 20.12
#